data_AF-A0A9X4KMP7-F1
#
_entry.id   AF-A0A9X4KMP7-F1
#
_cell.length_a   1.000
_cell.length_b   1.000
_cell.length_c   1.000
_cell.angle_alpha   90.00
_cell.angle_beta   90.00
_cell.angle_gamma   90.00
#
_symmetry.space_group_name_H-M   'P 1'
#
loop_
_entity.id
_entity.type
_entity.pdbx_description
1 polymer ?
#
loop_
_entity_poly.entity_id
_entity_poly.type
_entity_poly.pdbx_seq_one_letter_code
_entity_poly.pdbx_strand_id
1 'polypeptide(L)'
;MFGTGQAGPLRLFQASLSDQASWLIPFAVIGAIGLLGSIRRRKWTDKHKETIFWLAWLLPAAAFFSVAGFFHQYYLIMLAPPIAALTGAGFVEMWRAYRDRAGWTSWLLPAAILATTVFAWYIVHPYDATIGGGWAAGIGLAGVIATALLIVWRTRENLRPARIWAIAGLLTLLVGPVYWALTPITYGVSSMTPIVGPSSSREAGGPQGGGFSGRGQGGGESTGSLDEGLYAYLKAHNTGQKYLLAVSDYGTAAPYMVDKGESVVILNGFNGSDQVYTPEKLQALVAKGEVKYFLIGGGGMGGGGGRGGNAEVTQWIQEHGKAIPASEWQSSSNGGALQSDTGEGRAIDGIGGFGGGATLYVVDGVSA
;
A
#
# COMPACT_ATOMS: atom_id res chain seq x y z
N MET A 1 -5.50 -13.65 1.49
CA MET A 1 -5.72 -13.07 0.14
C MET A 1 -5.44 -11.59 0.22
N PHE A 2 -4.64 -11.01 -0.68
CA PHE A 2 -4.11 -9.63 -0.65
C PHE A 2 -5.14 -8.51 -0.87
N GLY A 3 -6.39 -8.69 -0.44
CA GLY A 3 -7.44 -7.69 -0.64
C GLY A 3 -7.78 -7.39 -2.10
N THR A 4 -7.35 -8.22 -3.07
CA THR A 4 -7.53 -7.89 -4.51
C THR A 4 -8.85 -8.36 -5.13
N GLY A 5 -9.78 -8.93 -4.36
CA GLY A 5 -11.02 -9.48 -4.89
C GLY A 5 -10.85 -10.74 -5.77
N GLN A 6 -11.97 -11.18 -6.34
CA GLN A 6 -12.06 -12.36 -7.21
C GLN A 6 -11.71 -12.00 -8.66
N ALA A 7 -10.82 -12.78 -9.28
CA ALA A 7 -10.44 -12.57 -10.68
C ALA A 7 -11.66 -12.62 -11.62
N GLY A 8 -11.72 -11.69 -12.57
CA GLY A 8 -12.80 -11.61 -13.54
C GLY A 8 -12.98 -10.20 -14.13
N PRO A 9 -13.79 -10.05 -15.19
CA PRO A 9 -13.94 -8.78 -15.91
C PRO A 9 -14.44 -7.61 -15.05
N LEU A 10 -15.12 -7.92 -13.93
CA LEU A 10 -15.66 -6.93 -13.01
C LEU A 10 -14.81 -6.73 -11.75
N ARG A 11 -13.60 -7.29 -11.69
CA ARG A 11 -12.75 -7.25 -10.48
C ARG A 11 -12.46 -5.83 -10.00
N LEU A 12 -12.21 -4.89 -10.91
CA LEU A 12 -12.00 -3.48 -10.59
C LEU A 12 -13.23 -2.79 -9.96
N PHE A 13 -14.43 -3.36 -10.12
CA PHE A 13 -15.67 -2.83 -9.57
C PHE A 13 -16.10 -3.50 -8.26
N GLN A 14 -15.35 -4.51 -7.80
CA GLN A 14 -15.62 -5.16 -6.52
C GLN A 14 -15.17 -4.24 -5.37
N ALA A 15 -15.87 -4.33 -4.24
CA ALA A 15 -15.59 -3.54 -3.02
C ALA A 15 -14.12 -3.61 -2.54
N SER A 16 -13.39 -4.65 -2.92
CA SER A 16 -11.97 -4.85 -2.61
C SER A 16 -11.02 -3.93 -3.38
N LEU A 17 -11.40 -3.46 -4.56
CA LEU A 17 -10.55 -2.63 -5.43
C LEU A 17 -11.21 -1.30 -5.84
N SER A 18 -12.53 -1.23 -5.79
CA SER A 18 -13.31 -0.14 -6.38
C SER A 18 -12.96 1.23 -5.80
N ASP A 19 -12.62 1.26 -4.52
CA ASP A 19 -12.31 2.46 -3.77
C ASP A 19 -10.85 2.95 -3.94
N GLN A 20 -9.99 2.14 -4.55
CA GLN A 20 -8.58 2.47 -4.78
C GLN A 20 -8.38 3.32 -6.05
N ALA A 21 -9.03 2.98 -7.17
CA ALA A 21 -8.83 3.69 -8.44
C ALA A 21 -10.04 3.74 -9.38
N SER A 22 -11.16 3.08 -9.05
CA SER A 22 -12.22 2.84 -10.04
C SER A 22 -13.30 3.92 -10.10
N TRP A 23 -13.31 4.86 -9.15
CA TRP A 23 -14.34 5.90 -8.96
C TRP A 23 -14.90 6.51 -10.25
N LEU A 24 -14.03 6.94 -11.16
CA LEU A 24 -14.40 7.65 -12.39
C LEU A 24 -14.40 6.77 -13.64
N ILE A 25 -14.18 5.45 -13.51
CA ILE A 25 -14.23 4.52 -14.65
C ILE A 25 -15.59 4.58 -15.37
N PRO A 26 -16.76 4.56 -14.67
CA PRO A 26 -18.05 4.69 -15.36
C PRO A 26 -18.14 5.98 -16.20
N PHE A 27 -17.66 7.10 -15.66
CA PHE A 27 -17.63 8.38 -16.37
C PHE A 27 -16.70 8.33 -17.58
N ALA A 28 -15.49 7.80 -17.41
CA ALA A 28 -14.48 7.69 -18.46
C ALA A 28 -14.96 6.80 -19.62
N VAL A 29 -15.65 5.69 -19.34
CA VAL A 29 -16.22 4.81 -20.36
C VAL A 29 -17.30 5.53 -21.17
N ILE A 30 -18.24 6.20 -20.50
CA ILE A 30 -19.30 6.95 -21.19
C ILE A 30 -18.73 8.16 -21.95
N GLY A 31 -17.73 8.83 -21.39
CA GLY A 31 -16.96 9.88 -22.04
C GLY A 31 -16.25 9.39 -23.31
N ALA A 32 -15.63 8.21 -23.27
CA ALA A 32 -15.00 7.57 -24.43
C ALA A 32 -16.01 7.25 -25.54
N ILE A 33 -17.22 6.80 -25.19
CA ILE A 33 -18.32 6.61 -26.15
C ILE A 33 -18.66 7.93 -26.84
N GLY A 34 -18.73 9.04 -26.09
CA GLY A 34 -18.95 10.37 -26.66
C GLY A 34 -17.83 10.81 -27.59
N LEU A 35 -16.58 10.67 -27.14
CA LEU A 35 -15.38 11.06 -27.89
C LEU A 35 -15.23 10.28 -29.21
N LEU A 36 -15.60 9.01 -29.23
CA LEU A 36 -15.54 8.15 -30.42
C LEU A 36 -16.86 8.11 -31.21
N GLY A 37 -17.95 8.71 -30.72
CA GLY A 37 -19.25 8.65 -31.37
C GLY A 37 -19.29 9.24 -32.78
N SER A 38 -18.34 10.13 -33.11
CA SER A 38 -18.16 10.72 -34.45
C SER A 38 -17.19 9.95 -35.35
N ILE A 39 -16.61 8.83 -34.90
CA ILE A 39 -15.58 8.12 -35.66
C ILE A 39 -16.14 7.53 -36.95
N ARG A 40 -15.43 7.74 -38.06
CA ARG A 40 -15.76 7.14 -39.37
C ARG A 40 -14.52 6.41 -39.87
N ARG A 41 -14.70 5.21 -40.45
CA ARG A 41 -13.63 4.26 -40.83
C ARG A 41 -12.41 4.89 -41.54
N ARG A 42 -12.58 5.95 -42.34
CA ARG A 42 -11.52 6.58 -43.13
C ARG A 42 -11.19 8.03 -42.76
N LYS A 43 -11.76 8.59 -41.69
CA LYS A 43 -11.51 9.99 -41.27
C LYS A 43 -11.31 10.06 -39.76
N TRP A 44 -10.05 9.96 -39.34
CA TRP A 44 -9.66 10.03 -37.94
C TRP A 44 -9.17 11.44 -37.64
N THR A 45 -9.83 12.13 -36.72
CA THR A 45 -9.38 13.41 -36.18
C THR A 45 -8.37 13.18 -35.07
N ASP A 46 -7.63 14.20 -34.67
CA ASP A 46 -6.66 14.08 -33.59
C ASP A 46 -7.34 13.73 -32.26
N LYS A 47 -8.56 14.26 -32.00
CA LYS A 47 -9.46 13.82 -30.92
C LYS A 47 -9.63 12.30 -30.89
N HIS A 48 -9.88 11.66 -32.04
CA HIS A 48 -10.06 10.20 -32.10
C HIS A 48 -8.74 9.47 -31.81
N LYS A 49 -7.63 9.93 -32.38
CA LYS A 49 -6.30 9.31 -32.16
C LYS A 49 -5.88 9.40 -30.69
N GLU A 50 -6.04 10.55 -30.06
CA GLU A 50 -5.75 10.77 -28.64
C GLU A 50 -6.66 9.91 -27.74
N THR A 51 -7.95 9.81 -28.06
CA THR A 51 -8.87 8.94 -27.31
C THR A 51 -8.43 7.47 -27.39
N ILE A 52 -8.03 7.01 -28.59
CA ILE A 52 -7.53 5.65 -28.79
C ILE A 52 -6.22 5.43 -28.06
N PHE A 53 -5.32 6.43 -28.03
CA PHE A 53 -4.09 6.36 -27.24
C PHE A 53 -4.39 6.14 -25.75
N TRP A 54 -5.30 6.92 -25.16
CA TRP A 54 -5.67 6.75 -23.75
C TRP A 54 -6.38 5.42 -23.47
N LEU A 55 -7.22 4.93 -24.40
CA LEU A 55 -7.85 3.62 -24.29
C LEU A 55 -6.84 2.48 -24.46
N ALA A 56 -5.84 2.64 -25.32
CA ALA A 56 -4.75 1.67 -25.51
C ALA A 56 -3.84 1.57 -24.28
N TRP A 57 -3.84 2.56 -23.38
CA TRP A 57 -3.29 2.44 -22.04
C TRP A 57 -4.30 1.80 -21.08
N LEU A 58 -5.51 2.36 -20.97
CA LEU A 58 -6.47 1.97 -19.94
C LEU A 58 -6.90 0.51 -20.07
N LEU A 59 -7.24 0.05 -21.27
CA LEU A 59 -7.85 -1.26 -21.47
C LEU A 59 -6.87 -2.41 -21.17
N PRO A 60 -5.60 -2.41 -21.66
CA PRO A 60 -4.65 -3.46 -21.29
C PRO A 60 -4.34 -3.48 -19.80
N ALA A 61 -4.15 -2.31 -19.17
CA ALA A 61 -3.91 -2.24 -17.73
C ALA A 61 -5.11 -2.76 -16.93
N ALA A 62 -6.33 -2.35 -17.28
CA ALA A 62 -7.55 -2.84 -16.63
C ALA A 62 -7.75 -4.34 -16.84
N ALA A 63 -7.44 -4.86 -18.02
CA ALA A 63 -7.49 -6.30 -18.31
C ALA A 63 -6.47 -7.08 -17.48
N PHE A 64 -5.23 -6.60 -17.39
CA PHE A 64 -4.19 -7.21 -16.55
C PHE A 64 -4.65 -7.30 -15.09
N PHE A 65 -5.09 -6.20 -14.48
CA PHE A 65 -5.56 -6.21 -13.09
C PHE A 65 -6.81 -7.06 -12.88
N SER A 66 -7.61 -7.30 -13.93
CA SER A 66 -8.79 -8.16 -13.85
C SER A 66 -8.44 -9.65 -13.76
N VAL A 67 -7.31 -10.09 -14.32
CA VAL A 67 -6.94 -11.51 -14.40
C VAL A 67 -5.66 -11.88 -13.63
N ALA A 68 -4.85 -10.91 -13.22
CA ALA A 68 -3.57 -11.15 -12.55
C ALA A 68 -3.72 -11.99 -11.28
N GLY A 69 -2.85 -12.98 -11.12
CA GLY A 69 -2.83 -13.85 -9.94
C GLY A 69 -2.38 -13.13 -8.66
N PHE A 70 -1.48 -12.14 -8.81
CA PHE A 70 -0.94 -11.38 -7.69
C PHE A 70 -0.60 -9.95 -8.12
N PHE A 71 -0.95 -8.98 -7.28
CA PHE A 71 -0.50 -7.59 -7.33
C PHE A 71 -0.87 -6.89 -6.01
N HIS A 72 -0.26 -5.74 -5.75
CA HIS A 72 -0.67 -4.87 -4.65
C HIS A 72 -1.63 -3.78 -5.13
N GLN A 73 -2.58 -3.39 -4.28
CA GLN A 73 -3.62 -2.42 -4.63
C GLN A 73 -3.06 -1.08 -5.14
N TYR A 74 -1.94 -0.60 -4.59
CA TYR A 74 -1.31 0.64 -5.05
C TYR A 74 -0.83 0.63 -6.50
N TYR A 75 -0.64 -0.54 -7.13
CA TYR A 75 -0.33 -0.62 -8.57
C TYR A 75 -1.48 -0.06 -9.43
N LEU A 76 -2.71 -0.01 -8.91
CA LEU A 76 -3.86 0.56 -9.63
C LEU A 76 -3.71 2.05 -9.94
N ILE A 77 -2.75 2.75 -9.31
CA ILE A 77 -2.40 4.14 -9.66
C ILE A 77 -2.08 4.31 -11.15
N MET A 78 -1.62 3.24 -11.82
CA MET A 78 -1.36 3.22 -13.27
C MET A 78 -2.61 3.53 -14.12
N LEU A 79 -3.82 3.34 -13.57
CA LEU A 79 -5.08 3.66 -14.25
C LEU A 79 -5.45 5.14 -14.16
N ALA A 80 -4.85 5.90 -13.24
CA ALA A 80 -5.26 7.27 -12.96
C ALA A 80 -5.07 8.23 -14.15
N PRO A 81 -3.92 8.27 -14.86
CA PRO A 81 -3.73 9.18 -16.00
C PRO A 81 -4.77 9.00 -17.13
N PRO A 82 -5.01 7.79 -17.67
CA PRO A 82 -5.99 7.63 -18.72
C PRO A 82 -7.44 7.86 -18.24
N ILE A 83 -7.78 7.51 -16.99
CA ILE A 83 -9.11 7.82 -16.42
C ILE A 83 -9.32 9.33 -16.36
N ALA A 84 -8.32 10.09 -15.90
CA ALA A 84 -8.38 11.54 -15.81
C ALA A 84 -8.53 12.19 -17.19
N ALA A 85 -7.71 11.77 -18.17
CA ALA A 85 -7.77 12.28 -19.54
C ALA A 85 -9.13 12.01 -20.20
N LEU A 86 -9.64 10.78 -20.13
CA LEU A 86 -10.93 10.39 -20.71
C LEU A 86 -12.11 11.05 -20.00
N THR A 87 -12.04 11.22 -18.67
CA THR A 87 -13.05 11.95 -17.90
C THR A 87 -13.11 13.42 -18.31
N GLY A 88 -11.95 14.10 -18.35
CA GLY A 88 -11.87 15.52 -18.70
C GLY A 88 -12.29 15.81 -20.14
N ALA A 89 -11.71 15.10 -21.11
CA ALA A 89 -12.06 15.25 -22.52
C ALA A 89 -13.52 14.82 -22.79
N GLY A 90 -13.96 13.72 -22.16
CA GLY A 90 -15.32 13.21 -22.26
C GLY A 90 -16.34 14.19 -21.70
N PHE A 91 -16.08 14.85 -20.56
CA PHE A 91 -16.96 15.87 -20.01
C PHE A 91 -17.19 17.02 -21.00
N VAL A 92 -16.12 17.52 -21.61
CA VAL A 92 -16.20 18.61 -22.61
C VAL A 92 -17.01 18.19 -23.83
N GLU A 93 -16.77 16.98 -24.35
CA GLU A 93 -17.47 16.48 -25.53
C GLU A 93 -18.95 16.20 -25.25
N MET A 94 -19.26 15.57 -24.12
CA MET A 94 -20.65 15.31 -23.72
C MET A 94 -21.40 16.60 -23.41
N TRP A 95 -20.73 17.62 -22.85
CA TRP A 95 -21.32 18.96 -22.66
C TRP A 95 -21.64 19.63 -24.00
N ARG A 96 -20.74 19.54 -25.00
CA ARG A 96 -21.01 20.03 -26.36
C ARG A 96 -22.21 19.32 -26.97
N ALA A 97 -22.25 17.99 -26.91
CA ALA A 97 -23.37 17.19 -27.40
C ALA A 97 -24.70 17.53 -26.69
N TYR A 98 -24.65 17.76 -25.38
CA TYR A 98 -25.80 18.19 -24.58
C TYR A 98 -26.29 19.58 -25.02
N ARG A 99 -25.38 20.56 -25.12
CA ARG A 99 -25.69 21.94 -25.51
C ARG A 99 -26.24 22.04 -26.93
N ASP A 100 -25.64 21.30 -27.85
CA ASP A 100 -25.98 21.33 -29.27
C ASP A 100 -27.15 20.37 -29.59
N ARG A 101 -27.73 19.73 -28.56
CA ARG A 101 -28.86 18.79 -28.64
C ARG A 101 -28.64 17.68 -29.68
N ALA A 102 -27.43 17.14 -29.71
CA ALA A 102 -26.99 16.15 -30.69
C ALA A 102 -27.65 14.78 -30.47
N GLY A 103 -28.91 14.63 -30.88
CA GLY A 103 -29.65 13.37 -30.87
C GLY A 103 -29.50 12.57 -29.57
N TRP A 104 -29.11 11.30 -29.69
CA TRP A 104 -28.92 10.41 -28.54
C TRP A 104 -27.68 10.74 -27.70
N THR A 105 -26.61 11.32 -28.28
CA THR A 105 -25.37 11.62 -27.54
C THR A 105 -25.54 12.76 -26.54
N SER A 106 -26.57 13.59 -26.71
CA SER A 106 -26.97 14.59 -25.70
C SER A 106 -27.38 13.98 -24.34
N TRP A 107 -27.67 12.69 -24.27
CA TRP A 107 -27.99 11.98 -23.03
C TRP A 107 -26.76 11.44 -22.28
N LEU A 108 -25.58 11.46 -22.92
CA LEU A 108 -24.37 10.87 -22.33
C LEU A 108 -23.94 11.60 -21.06
N LEU A 109 -24.04 12.94 -21.01
CA LEU A 109 -23.64 13.70 -19.81
C LEU A 109 -24.53 13.37 -18.58
N PRO A 110 -25.87 13.45 -18.65
CA PRO A 110 -26.72 13.00 -17.54
C PRO A 110 -26.49 11.52 -17.17
N ALA A 111 -26.32 10.64 -18.17
CA ALA A 111 -26.07 9.22 -17.92
C ALA A 111 -24.73 8.97 -17.22
N ALA A 112 -23.67 9.69 -17.62
CA ALA A 112 -22.36 9.60 -17.00
C ALA A 112 -22.39 10.06 -15.55
N ILE A 113 -23.07 11.17 -15.26
CA ILE A 113 -23.21 11.66 -13.89
C ILE A 113 -23.98 10.65 -13.04
N LEU A 114 -25.12 10.14 -13.54
CA LEU A 114 -25.94 9.19 -12.80
C LEU A 114 -25.21 7.87 -12.52
N ALA A 115 -24.62 7.26 -13.55
CA ALA A 115 -23.91 5.99 -13.42
C ALA A 115 -22.74 6.09 -12.45
N THR A 116 -21.98 7.19 -12.53
CA THR A 116 -20.84 7.44 -11.63
C THR A 116 -21.31 7.79 -10.22
N THR A 117 -22.45 8.46 -10.07
CA THR A 117 -23.07 8.73 -8.75
C THR A 117 -23.47 7.44 -8.05
N VAL A 118 -24.15 6.54 -8.77
CA VAL A 118 -24.55 5.22 -8.24
C VAL A 118 -23.31 4.42 -7.83
N PHE A 119 -22.26 4.46 -8.65
CA PHE A 119 -21.02 3.76 -8.33
C PHE A 119 -20.26 4.39 -7.14
N ALA A 120 -20.23 5.72 -7.05
CA ALA A 120 -19.67 6.43 -5.90
C ALA A 120 -20.44 6.09 -4.61
N TRP A 121 -21.78 6.04 -4.66
CA TRP A 121 -22.59 5.57 -3.53
C TRP A 121 -22.26 4.12 -3.16
N TYR A 122 -22.13 3.22 -4.15
CA TYR A 122 -21.72 1.84 -3.93
C TYR A 122 -20.36 1.74 -3.22
N ILE A 123 -19.40 2.61 -3.57
CA ILE A 123 -18.10 2.66 -2.90
C ILE A 123 -18.20 3.19 -1.46
N VAL A 124 -19.01 4.22 -1.22
CA VAL A 124 -19.01 4.96 0.07
C VAL A 124 -19.92 4.32 1.11
N HIS A 125 -21.10 3.81 0.74
CA HIS A 125 -22.08 3.27 1.68
C HIS A 125 -21.57 2.14 2.63
N PRO A 126 -20.58 1.29 2.27
CA PRO A 126 -20.08 0.28 3.22
C PRO A 126 -19.32 0.92 4.39
N TYR A 127 -18.93 2.19 4.26
CA TYR A 127 -18.19 2.95 5.26
C TYR A 127 -19.08 3.85 6.13
N ASP A 128 -20.41 3.75 6.01
CA ASP A 128 -21.36 4.58 6.76
C ASP A 128 -21.15 4.52 8.29
N ALA A 129 -20.75 3.36 8.81
CA ALA A 129 -20.43 3.18 10.24
C ALA A 129 -19.09 3.84 10.65
N THR A 130 -18.17 4.05 9.71
CA THR A 130 -16.83 4.59 9.98
C THR A 130 -16.77 6.11 9.81
N ILE A 131 -17.38 6.64 8.76
CA ILE A 131 -17.31 8.08 8.40
C ILE A 131 -18.66 8.80 8.50
N GLY A 132 -19.74 8.08 8.83
CA GLY A 132 -21.11 8.58 8.92
C GLY A 132 -21.86 8.47 7.59
N GLY A 133 -23.12 8.02 7.64
CA GLY A 133 -23.97 7.82 6.44
C GLY A 133 -24.34 9.10 5.68
N GLY A 134 -24.03 10.28 6.22
CA GLY A 134 -24.24 11.56 5.55
C GLY A 134 -23.42 11.71 4.27
N TRP A 135 -22.26 11.06 4.16
CA TRP A 135 -21.42 11.12 2.96
C TRP A 135 -22.04 10.39 1.77
N ALA A 136 -22.42 9.12 1.96
CA ALA A 136 -23.07 8.33 0.91
C ALA A 136 -24.40 8.98 0.49
N ALA A 137 -25.23 9.38 1.46
CA ALA A 137 -26.49 10.06 1.20
C ALA A 137 -26.29 11.40 0.47
N GLY A 138 -25.31 12.21 0.90
CA GLY A 138 -25.01 13.52 0.32
C GLY A 138 -24.53 13.43 -1.12
N ILE A 139 -23.56 12.55 -1.41
CA ILE A 139 -23.05 12.33 -2.78
C ILE A 139 -24.18 11.78 -3.67
N GLY A 140 -24.92 10.79 -3.18
CA GLY A 140 -26.04 10.18 -3.90
C GLY A 140 -27.12 11.22 -4.26
N LEU A 141 -27.57 11.99 -3.27
CA LEU A 141 -28.61 13.00 -3.46
C LEU A 141 -28.15 14.13 -4.40
N ALA A 142 -26.95 14.68 -4.18
CA ALA A 142 -26.42 15.77 -5.00
C ALA A 142 -26.24 15.33 -6.46
N GLY A 143 -25.74 14.12 -6.71
CA GLY A 143 -25.57 13.58 -8.06
C GLY A 143 -26.90 13.29 -8.76
N VAL A 144 -27.90 12.76 -8.03
CA VAL A 144 -29.27 12.56 -8.56
C VAL A 144 -29.93 13.90 -8.88
N ILE A 145 -29.80 14.91 -8.02
CA ILE A 145 -30.31 16.27 -8.26
C ILE A 145 -29.65 16.86 -9.51
N ALA A 146 -28.32 16.84 -9.60
CA ALA A 146 -27.60 17.35 -10.78
C ALA A 146 -28.07 16.65 -12.07
N THR A 147 -28.25 15.33 -12.03
CA THR A 147 -28.79 14.55 -13.16
C THR A 147 -30.19 15.00 -13.54
N ALA A 148 -31.11 15.07 -12.57
CA ALA A 148 -32.51 15.44 -12.82
C ALA A 148 -32.62 16.85 -13.42
N LEU A 149 -31.84 17.80 -12.90
CA LEU A 149 -31.84 19.18 -13.39
C LEU A 149 -31.21 19.26 -14.80
N LEU A 150 -30.20 18.45 -15.12
CA LEU A 150 -29.73 18.33 -16.50
C LEU A 150 -30.80 17.76 -17.43
N ILE A 151 -31.60 16.79 -17.00
CA ILE A 151 -32.69 16.26 -17.84
C ILE A 151 -33.76 17.33 -18.07
N VAL A 152 -34.18 18.04 -17.02
CA VAL A 152 -35.20 19.10 -17.09
C VAL A 152 -34.77 20.28 -17.96
N TRP A 153 -33.49 20.70 -17.86
CA TRP A 153 -33.01 21.86 -18.62
C TRP A 153 -32.63 21.55 -20.07
N ARG A 154 -32.63 20.28 -20.49
CA ARG A 154 -32.25 19.87 -21.86
C ARG A 154 -33.13 20.52 -22.94
N THR A 155 -34.41 20.73 -22.64
CA THR A 155 -35.39 21.33 -23.58
C THR A 155 -35.48 22.85 -23.47
N ARG A 156 -34.81 23.47 -22.50
CA ARG A 156 -34.85 24.92 -22.28
C ARG A 156 -33.89 25.63 -23.25
N GLU A 157 -34.22 26.87 -23.61
CA GLU A 157 -33.38 27.71 -24.46
C GLU A 157 -32.17 28.27 -23.70
N ASN A 158 -32.38 28.72 -22.45
CA ASN A 158 -31.30 29.18 -21.59
C ASN A 158 -30.60 28.01 -20.90
N LEU A 159 -29.41 27.66 -21.40
CA LEU A 159 -28.58 26.57 -20.87
C LEU A 159 -27.59 26.99 -19.78
N ARG A 160 -27.60 28.27 -19.33
CA ARG A 160 -26.74 28.71 -18.22
C ARG A 160 -26.93 27.86 -16.95
N PRO A 161 -28.17 27.56 -16.50
CA PRO A 161 -28.38 26.70 -15.34
C PRO A 161 -27.89 25.27 -15.58
N ALA A 162 -28.11 24.70 -16.77
CA ALA A 162 -27.60 23.38 -17.11
C ALA A 162 -26.07 23.30 -17.00
N ARG A 163 -25.36 24.37 -17.38
CA ARG A 163 -23.89 24.41 -17.25
C ARG A 163 -23.45 24.37 -15.79
N ILE A 164 -24.15 25.10 -14.92
CA ILE A 164 -23.89 25.08 -13.48
C ILE A 164 -24.10 23.68 -12.93
N TRP A 165 -25.21 23.01 -13.28
CA TRP A 165 -25.49 21.65 -12.83
C TRP A 165 -24.57 20.58 -13.42
N ALA A 166 -24.07 20.77 -14.64
CA ALA A 166 -23.03 19.91 -15.21
C ALA A 166 -21.74 20.00 -14.40
N ILE A 167 -21.29 21.22 -14.07
CA ILE A 167 -20.10 21.45 -13.26
C ILE A 167 -20.30 20.94 -11.83
N ALA A 168 -21.45 21.25 -11.21
CA ALA A 168 -21.78 20.78 -9.86
C ALA A 168 -21.86 19.25 -9.79
N GLY A 169 -22.41 18.60 -10.82
CA GLY A 169 -22.43 17.15 -10.96
C GLY A 169 -21.02 16.59 -11.01
N LEU A 170 -20.13 17.12 -11.85
CA LEU A 170 -18.73 16.69 -11.91
C LEU A 170 -18.01 16.90 -10.57
N LEU A 171 -18.18 18.06 -9.92
CA LEU A 171 -17.58 18.34 -8.61
C LEU A 171 -18.08 17.37 -7.53
N THR A 172 -19.37 17.01 -7.56
CA THR A 172 -19.96 16.00 -6.65
C THR A 172 -19.24 14.66 -6.80
N LEU A 173 -18.95 14.23 -8.03
CA LEU A 173 -18.24 12.97 -8.29
C LEU A 173 -16.78 12.98 -7.81
N LEU A 174 -16.19 14.16 -7.60
CA LEU A 174 -14.83 14.31 -7.08
C LEU A 174 -14.76 14.31 -5.55
N VAL A 175 -15.87 14.51 -4.84
CA VAL A 175 -15.89 14.56 -3.37
C VAL A 175 -15.32 13.28 -2.75
N GLY A 176 -15.82 12.10 -3.19
CA GLY A 176 -15.34 10.80 -2.73
C GLY A 176 -13.84 10.58 -3.00
N PRO A 177 -13.38 10.63 -4.27
CA PRO A 177 -11.97 10.48 -4.61
C PRO A 177 -11.03 11.45 -3.87
N VAL A 178 -11.43 12.71 -3.69
CA VAL A 178 -10.63 13.70 -2.93
C VAL A 178 -10.55 13.31 -1.46
N TYR A 179 -11.66 12.91 -0.85
CA TYR A 179 -11.64 12.42 0.53
C TYR A 179 -10.73 11.20 0.68
N TRP A 180 -10.83 10.21 -0.23
CA TRP A 180 -9.97 9.02 -0.24
C TRP A 180 -8.48 9.37 -0.44
N ALA A 181 -8.16 10.33 -1.31
CA ALA A 181 -6.79 10.77 -1.54
C ALA A 181 -6.18 11.49 -0.32
N LEU A 182 -7.01 12.04 0.58
CA LEU A 182 -6.58 12.68 1.82
C LEU A 182 -6.42 11.68 2.98
N THR A 183 -6.93 10.45 2.88
CA THR A 183 -6.85 9.49 3.99
C THR A 183 -5.43 9.13 4.42
N PRO A 184 -4.41 9.05 3.54
CA PRO A 184 -3.04 8.85 3.98
C PRO A 184 -2.56 9.92 4.96
N ILE A 185 -3.03 11.16 4.80
CA ILE A 185 -2.67 12.30 5.66
C ILE A 185 -3.45 12.25 6.98
N THR A 186 -4.74 11.90 6.94
CA THR A 186 -5.63 11.99 8.11
C THR A 186 -5.65 10.72 8.96
N TYR A 187 -5.47 9.55 8.37
CA TYR A 187 -5.56 8.24 9.03
C TYR A 187 -4.23 7.50 9.10
N GLY A 188 -3.21 7.95 8.36
CA GLY A 188 -1.98 7.20 8.16
C GLY A 188 -2.15 6.08 7.13
N VAL A 189 -1.02 5.49 6.77
CA VAL A 189 -0.86 4.53 5.67
C VAL A 189 0.31 3.62 5.99
N SER A 190 0.19 2.33 5.64
CA SER A 190 1.34 1.42 5.64
C SER A 190 2.39 1.87 4.63
N SER A 191 3.64 1.97 5.08
CA SER A 191 4.79 2.27 4.22
C SER A 191 5.15 1.12 3.28
N MET A 192 4.67 -0.10 3.54
CA MET A 192 4.96 -1.30 2.73
C MET A 192 3.84 -1.62 1.73
N THR A 193 2.59 -1.52 2.18
CA THR A 193 1.41 -1.80 1.36
C THR A 193 0.43 -0.63 1.41
N PRO A 194 0.77 0.50 0.75
CA PRO A 194 -0.07 1.68 0.82
C PRO A 194 -1.43 1.42 0.19
N ILE A 195 -2.48 1.73 0.94
CA ILE A 195 -3.87 1.72 0.49
C ILE A 195 -4.56 3.02 0.92
N VAL A 196 -5.60 3.41 0.19
CA VAL A 196 -6.43 4.57 0.51
C VAL A 196 -7.78 4.14 1.06
N GLY A 197 -8.46 5.06 1.74
CA GLY A 197 -9.80 4.87 2.28
C GLY A 197 -9.86 4.73 3.79
N PRO A 198 -11.07 4.81 4.38
CA PRO A 198 -11.26 4.74 5.84
C PRO A 198 -10.84 3.40 6.48
N SER A 199 -10.63 2.35 5.67
CA SER A 199 -10.06 1.07 6.10
C SER A 199 -8.56 1.16 6.38
N SER A 200 -7.83 2.13 5.81
CA SER A 200 -6.39 2.29 6.02
C SER A 200 -6.05 2.52 7.51
N SER A 201 -6.96 3.11 8.29
CA SER A 201 -6.78 3.30 9.73
C SER A 201 -6.72 2.00 10.53
N ARG A 202 -7.26 0.89 10.00
CA ARG A 202 -7.26 -0.42 10.66
C ARG A 202 -5.98 -1.21 10.38
N GLU A 203 -5.33 -0.94 9.24
CA GLU A 203 -4.08 -1.58 8.83
C GLU A 203 -2.86 -0.74 9.23
N ALA A 204 -2.95 0.59 9.19
CA ALA A 204 -1.86 1.51 9.54
C ALA A 204 -1.58 1.64 11.06
N GLY A 205 -2.24 0.86 11.92
CA GLY A 205 -1.86 0.77 13.33
C GLY A 205 -1.86 2.09 14.10
N GLY A 206 -3.00 2.79 14.16
CA GLY A 206 -3.26 3.84 15.15
C GLY A 206 -2.36 5.10 15.09
N PRO A 207 -2.80 6.23 15.68
CA PRO A 207 -2.00 7.43 15.71
C PRO A 207 -0.80 7.27 16.65
N GLN A 208 0.39 7.49 16.11
CA GLN A 208 1.45 8.23 16.79
C GLN A 208 1.76 7.77 18.22
N GLY A 209 2.58 6.72 18.34
CA GLY A 209 3.28 6.39 19.57
C GLY A 209 2.47 5.57 20.59
N GLY A 210 2.80 4.28 20.69
CA GLY A 210 2.47 3.46 21.85
C GLY A 210 1.72 2.17 21.53
N GLY A 211 2.38 1.04 21.81
CA GLY A 211 1.73 -0.21 22.21
C GLY A 211 1.09 -1.04 21.09
N PHE A 212 1.84 -2.02 20.60
CA PHE A 212 1.30 -3.16 19.84
C PHE A 212 0.41 -4.03 20.73
N SER A 213 -0.89 -4.12 20.42
CA SER A 213 -1.72 -5.27 20.79
C SER A 213 -2.92 -5.41 19.84
N GLY A 214 -2.88 -6.39 18.94
CA GLY A 214 -4.01 -6.62 18.02
C GLY A 214 -3.84 -7.84 17.13
N ARG A 215 -4.33 -8.98 17.61
CA ARG A 215 -4.35 -10.31 16.98
C ARG A 215 -5.20 -10.29 15.69
N GLY A 216 -4.54 -10.21 14.53
CA GLY A 216 -5.17 -10.31 13.20
C GLY A 216 -4.39 -11.26 12.28
N GLN A 217 -5.02 -12.39 11.93
CA GLN A 217 -4.44 -13.45 11.12
C GLN A 217 -4.38 -13.00 9.64
N GLY A 218 -3.28 -12.36 9.27
CA GLY A 218 -2.99 -11.94 7.90
C GLY A 218 -1.61 -11.31 7.80
N GLY A 219 -0.55 -12.12 7.74
CA GLY A 219 0.80 -11.74 7.31
C GLY A 219 1.33 -10.39 7.81
N GLY A 220 1.07 -10.04 9.07
CA GLY A 220 1.31 -8.70 9.62
C GLY A 220 2.78 -8.33 9.71
N GLU A 221 3.13 -7.31 8.93
CA GLU A 221 4.01 -6.17 9.23
C GLU A 221 4.83 -6.26 10.52
N SER A 222 6.04 -6.79 10.41
CA SER A 222 7.10 -6.60 11.40
C SER A 222 8.16 -5.65 10.85
N THR A 223 7.87 -4.34 10.80
CA THR A 223 8.96 -3.39 11.01
C THR A 223 9.41 -3.61 12.44
N GLY A 224 10.60 -4.18 12.65
CA GLY A 224 11.10 -4.47 13.99
C GLY A 224 11.06 -3.22 14.84
N SER A 225 10.61 -3.30 16.09
CA SER A 225 10.81 -2.21 17.03
C SER A 225 12.29 -2.12 17.38
N LEU A 226 12.83 -0.91 17.54
CA LEU A 226 14.19 -0.74 18.05
C LEU A 226 14.35 -1.43 19.40
N ASP A 227 15.35 -2.32 19.52
CA ASP A 227 15.77 -2.87 20.80
C ASP A 227 16.75 -1.90 21.45
N GLU A 228 16.26 -1.08 22.38
CA GLU A 228 17.07 -0.09 23.10
C GLU A 228 18.19 -0.74 23.94
N GLY A 229 18.01 -2.00 24.39
CA GLY A 229 19.05 -2.75 25.09
C GLY A 229 20.19 -3.10 24.16
N LEU A 230 19.86 -3.63 22.97
CA LEU A 230 20.85 -3.94 21.95
C LEU A 230 21.58 -2.66 21.50
N TYR A 231 20.83 -1.59 21.27
CA TYR A 231 21.40 -0.29 20.89
C TYR A 231 22.40 0.21 21.95
N ALA A 232 22.02 0.22 23.22
CA ALA A 232 22.88 0.68 24.30
C ALA A 232 24.16 -0.17 24.41
N TYR A 233 24.03 -1.50 24.32
CA TYR A 233 25.17 -2.42 24.32
C TYR A 233 26.13 -2.10 23.16
N LEU A 234 25.62 -2.01 21.94
CA LEU A 234 26.43 -1.73 20.75
C LEU A 234 27.14 -0.37 20.85
N LYS A 235 26.48 0.67 21.37
CA LYS A 235 27.10 1.99 21.55
C LYS A 235 28.21 1.99 22.59
N ALA A 236 28.00 1.29 23.71
CA ALA A 236 29.01 1.19 24.76
C ALA A 236 30.27 0.44 24.31
N HIS A 237 30.13 -0.50 23.36
CA HIS A 237 31.22 -1.37 22.92
C HIS A 237 31.74 -1.08 21.50
N ASN A 238 31.16 -0.12 20.77
CA ASN A 238 31.69 0.34 19.49
C ASN A 238 32.99 1.14 19.73
N THR A 239 34.09 0.69 19.11
CA THR A 239 35.43 1.27 19.27
C THR A 239 35.88 2.10 18.06
N GLY A 240 34.92 2.66 17.31
CA GLY A 240 35.16 3.47 16.12
C GLY A 240 34.83 2.76 14.80
N GLN A 241 34.08 1.65 14.84
CA GLN A 241 33.58 0.98 13.66
C GLN A 241 32.64 1.91 12.89
N LYS A 242 32.76 1.89 11.56
CA LYS A 242 31.91 2.65 10.64
C LYS A 242 30.45 2.20 10.73
N TYR A 243 30.20 0.90 10.79
CA TYR A 243 28.87 0.32 10.91
C TYR A 243 28.66 -0.22 12.33
N LEU A 244 27.53 0.14 12.94
CA LEU A 244 27.19 -0.22 14.31
C LEU A 244 26.93 -1.72 14.45
N LEU A 245 26.16 -2.30 13.52
CA LEU A 245 25.96 -3.73 13.41
C LEU A 245 25.67 -4.17 11.97
N ALA A 246 25.73 -5.48 11.75
CA ALA A 246 25.20 -6.15 10.57
C ALA A 246 23.97 -7.01 10.94
N VAL A 247 22.92 -6.96 10.12
CA VAL A 247 21.65 -7.68 10.33
C VAL A 247 21.22 -8.39 9.05
N SER A 248 20.34 -9.38 9.20
CA SER A 248 19.86 -10.18 8.06
C SER A 248 18.82 -9.49 7.18
N ASP A 249 18.09 -8.49 7.68
CA ASP A 249 16.92 -7.92 6.98
C ASP A 249 16.72 -6.42 7.27
N TYR A 250 15.91 -5.79 6.43
CA TYR A 250 15.61 -4.35 6.50
C TYR A 250 14.71 -3.98 7.68
N GLY A 251 13.82 -4.86 8.09
CA GLY A 251 12.91 -4.62 9.21
C GLY A 251 13.67 -4.45 10.52
N THR A 252 14.73 -5.24 10.71
CA THR A 252 15.64 -5.11 11.85
C THR A 252 16.57 -3.90 11.70
N ALA A 253 17.05 -3.59 10.49
CA ALA A 253 17.99 -2.47 10.26
C ALA A 253 17.34 -1.09 10.43
N ALA A 254 16.10 -0.94 9.96
CA ALA A 254 15.47 0.35 9.74
C ALA A 254 15.41 1.26 10.98
N PRO A 255 15.02 0.80 12.18
CA PRO A 255 14.96 1.68 13.36
C PRO A 255 16.33 2.23 13.77
N TYR A 256 17.40 1.44 13.66
CA TYR A 256 18.76 1.90 13.96
C TYR A 256 19.21 2.98 12.97
N MET A 257 18.86 2.82 11.69
CA MET A 257 19.22 3.77 10.64
C MET A 257 18.39 5.06 10.68
N VAL A 258 17.07 4.94 10.83
CA VAL A 258 16.14 6.07 10.74
C VAL A 258 16.01 6.82 12.07
N ASP A 259 15.82 6.10 13.18
CA ASP A 259 15.52 6.73 14.46
C ASP A 259 16.79 7.17 15.19
N LYS A 260 17.90 6.43 15.03
CA LYS A 260 19.18 6.70 15.69
C LYS A 260 20.27 7.22 14.74
N GLY A 261 20.04 7.23 13.42
CA GLY A 261 21.00 7.75 12.44
C GLY A 261 22.26 6.88 12.27
N GLU A 262 22.20 5.60 12.66
CA GLU A 262 23.36 4.72 12.66
C GLU A 262 23.58 4.07 11.29
N SER A 263 24.84 3.81 10.95
CA SER A 263 25.16 3.03 9.75
C SER A 263 25.06 1.52 10.07
N VAL A 264 24.24 0.79 9.31
CA VAL A 264 24.00 -0.65 9.51
C VAL A 264 24.25 -1.41 8.21
N VAL A 265 24.89 -2.58 8.30
CA VAL A 265 25.06 -3.49 7.17
C VAL A 265 23.84 -4.40 7.07
N ILE A 266 23.22 -4.49 5.90
CA ILE A 266 22.10 -5.42 5.65
C ILE A 266 22.65 -6.57 4.80
N LEU A 267 22.70 -7.77 5.38
CA LEU A 267 23.38 -8.92 4.80
C LEU A 267 22.63 -9.54 3.61
N ASN A 268 21.31 -9.34 3.54
CA ASN A 268 20.45 -9.89 2.49
C ASN A 268 19.50 -8.83 1.87
N GLY A 269 18.75 -9.25 0.85
CA GLY A 269 17.65 -8.48 0.25
C GLY A 269 16.40 -8.37 1.12
N PHE A 270 15.37 -7.65 0.65
CA PHE A 270 14.14 -7.36 1.41
C PHE A 270 13.47 -8.62 1.98
N ASN A 271 13.41 -9.70 1.19
CA ASN A 271 12.85 -10.99 1.58
C ASN A 271 13.89 -11.99 2.10
N GLY A 272 15.13 -11.55 2.34
CA GLY A 272 16.23 -12.42 2.78
C GLY A 272 16.92 -13.22 1.68
N SER A 273 16.35 -13.30 0.47
CA SER A 273 16.84 -14.15 -0.64
C SER A 273 18.07 -13.64 -1.37
N ASP A 274 18.27 -12.32 -1.40
CA ASP A 274 19.31 -11.74 -2.24
C ASP A 274 20.68 -11.88 -1.56
N GLN A 275 21.64 -12.43 -2.28
CA GLN A 275 23.02 -12.58 -1.83
C GLN A 275 23.80 -11.30 -2.13
N VAL A 276 23.74 -10.32 -1.21
CA VAL A 276 24.40 -9.01 -1.39
C VAL A 276 25.89 -9.08 -1.05
N TYR A 277 26.23 -9.84 0.00
CA TYR A 277 27.60 -10.02 0.48
C TYR A 277 28.14 -11.41 0.12
N THR A 278 29.45 -11.59 0.18
CA THR A 278 30.09 -12.90 0.21
C THR A 278 30.90 -12.99 1.50
N PRO A 279 31.29 -14.19 1.96
CA PRO A 279 32.18 -14.32 3.12
C PRO A 279 33.45 -13.45 2.99
N GLU A 280 34.05 -13.39 1.80
CA GLU A 280 35.28 -12.62 1.56
C GLU A 280 35.04 -11.11 1.70
N LYS A 281 33.91 -10.60 1.20
CA LYS A 281 33.54 -9.19 1.38
C LYS A 281 33.31 -8.87 2.85
N LEU A 282 32.67 -9.78 3.59
CA LEU A 282 32.40 -9.59 5.01
C LEU A 282 33.70 -9.61 5.83
N GLN A 283 34.56 -10.57 5.55
CA GLN A 283 35.90 -10.66 6.13
C GLN A 283 36.69 -9.38 5.88
N ALA A 284 36.65 -8.81 4.66
CA ALA A 284 37.32 -7.56 4.35
C ALA A 284 36.79 -6.37 5.17
N LEU A 285 35.48 -6.30 5.44
CA LEU A 285 34.90 -5.26 6.31
C LEU A 285 35.36 -5.41 7.76
N VAL A 286 35.39 -6.65 8.28
CA VAL A 286 35.88 -6.93 9.63
C VAL A 286 37.37 -6.63 9.75
N ALA A 287 38.18 -7.04 8.77
CA ALA A 287 39.62 -6.80 8.75
C ALA A 287 39.98 -5.30 8.70
N LYS A 288 39.15 -4.48 8.05
CA LYS A 288 39.27 -3.02 8.06
C LYS A 288 38.76 -2.36 9.35
N GLY A 289 38.17 -3.12 10.26
CA GLY A 289 37.52 -2.60 11.46
C GLY A 289 36.26 -1.78 11.15
N GLU A 290 35.62 -2.01 10.00
CA GLU A 290 34.41 -1.27 9.61
C GLU A 290 33.14 -1.80 10.30
N VAL A 291 33.09 -3.11 10.63
CA VAL A 291 31.98 -3.74 11.35
C VAL A 291 32.51 -4.90 12.19
N LYS A 292 31.91 -5.16 13.36
CA LYS A 292 32.28 -6.32 14.20
C LYS A 292 31.11 -7.07 14.83
N TYR A 293 29.92 -6.46 14.88
CA TYR A 293 28.73 -7.06 15.48
C TYR A 293 27.77 -7.56 14.40
N PHE A 294 27.24 -8.77 14.59
CA PHE A 294 26.35 -9.45 13.66
C PHE A 294 25.16 -10.02 14.43
N LEU A 295 23.95 -9.55 14.15
CA LEU A 295 22.73 -10.09 14.72
C LEU A 295 22.08 -11.07 13.74
N ILE A 296 22.09 -12.35 14.09
CA ILE A 296 21.61 -13.45 13.24
C ILE A 296 20.42 -14.14 13.90
N GLY A 297 19.34 -14.38 13.16
CA GLY A 297 18.17 -15.10 13.68
C GLY A 297 17.07 -14.23 14.30
N GLY A 298 17.01 -12.94 13.96
CA GLY A 298 15.86 -12.08 14.27
C GLY A 298 14.76 -12.18 13.21
N GLY A 299 13.50 -12.14 13.64
CA GLY A 299 12.32 -12.33 12.79
C GLY A 299 12.25 -11.40 11.59
N GLY A 300 12.57 -11.96 10.42
CA GLY A 300 12.14 -11.42 9.13
C GLY A 300 10.80 -12.04 8.70
N MET A 301 10.10 -11.37 7.78
CA MET A 301 8.83 -11.80 7.16
C MET A 301 8.83 -13.18 6.46
N GLY A 302 9.92 -13.94 6.55
CA GLY A 302 10.08 -15.30 6.03
C GLY A 302 10.00 -16.35 7.13
N GLY A 303 8.83 -16.52 7.72
CA GLY A 303 8.51 -17.67 8.58
C GLY A 303 8.48 -18.96 7.75
N GLY A 304 9.65 -19.49 7.45
CA GLY A 304 9.83 -20.72 6.69
C GLY A 304 11.27 -21.16 6.83
N GLY A 305 11.50 -22.15 7.70
CA GLY A 305 12.81 -22.74 7.87
C GLY A 305 13.40 -23.21 6.53
N GLY A 306 14.61 -22.75 6.25
CA GLY A 306 15.50 -23.36 5.27
C GLY A 306 15.51 -22.69 3.88
N ARG A 307 16.72 -22.27 3.50
CA ARG A 307 17.21 -22.17 2.10
C ARG A 307 16.78 -20.96 1.26
N GLY A 308 16.77 -19.77 1.85
CA GLY A 308 16.49 -18.55 1.10
C GLY A 308 17.29 -17.34 1.56
N GLY A 309 18.58 -17.50 1.85
CA GLY A 309 19.48 -16.39 2.19
C GLY A 309 20.94 -16.83 2.15
N ASN A 310 21.85 -15.92 2.46
CA ASN A 310 23.30 -16.14 2.37
C ASN A 310 23.81 -17.11 3.45
N ALA A 311 23.54 -18.40 3.26
CA ALA A 311 23.88 -19.46 4.20
C ALA A 311 25.39 -19.51 4.47
N GLU A 312 26.21 -19.25 3.46
CA GLU A 312 27.66 -19.19 3.56
C GLU A 312 28.12 -18.04 4.47
N VAL A 313 27.53 -16.84 4.32
CA VAL A 313 27.81 -15.71 5.22
C VAL A 313 27.36 -16.02 6.65
N THR A 314 26.16 -16.60 6.82
CA THR A 314 25.65 -16.95 8.16
C THR A 314 26.56 -17.98 8.83
N GLN A 315 26.96 -19.02 8.09
CA GLN A 315 27.87 -20.04 8.56
C GLN A 315 29.24 -19.44 8.92
N TRP A 316 29.79 -18.58 8.06
CA TRP A 316 31.05 -17.91 8.33
C TRP A 316 31.01 -17.09 9.63
N ILE A 317 29.92 -16.34 9.86
CA ILE A 317 29.71 -15.57 11.11
C ILE A 317 29.65 -16.51 12.31
N GLN A 318 28.96 -17.64 12.19
CA GLN A 318 28.84 -18.62 13.28
C GLN A 318 30.16 -19.33 13.58
N GLU A 319 30.99 -19.59 12.57
CA GLU A 319 32.29 -20.25 12.71
C GLU A 319 33.37 -19.32 13.29
N HIS A 320 33.35 -18.03 12.92
CA HIS A 320 34.39 -17.07 13.30
C HIS A 320 33.97 -16.11 14.43
N GLY A 321 32.67 -16.02 14.70
CA GLY A 321 32.10 -15.14 15.71
C GLY A 321 31.94 -15.81 17.06
N LYS A 322 32.12 -15.02 18.13
CA LYS A 322 31.75 -15.42 19.48
C LYS A 322 30.34 -14.93 19.77
N ALA A 323 29.45 -15.85 20.17
CA ALA A 323 28.10 -15.50 20.58
C ALA A 323 28.13 -14.70 21.89
N ILE A 324 27.40 -13.59 21.92
CA ILE A 324 27.23 -12.75 23.11
C ILE A 324 25.95 -13.18 23.82
N PRO A 325 26.01 -13.53 25.12
CA PRO A 325 24.84 -13.90 25.91
C PRO A 325 23.72 -12.87 25.82
N ALA A 326 22.50 -13.34 25.58
CA ALA A 326 21.31 -12.50 25.47
C ALA A 326 21.12 -11.58 26.70
N SER A 327 21.49 -12.04 27.90
CA SER A 327 21.44 -11.27 29.14
C SER A 327 22.30 -10.00 29.15
N GLU A 328 23.28 -9.89 28.25
CA GLU A 328 24.15 -8.70 28.17
C GLU A 328 23.55 -7.58 27.33
N TRP A 329 22.67 -7.90 26.37
CA TRP A 329 22.18 -6.95 25.39
C TRP A 329 20.65 -6.88 25.28
N GLN A 330 19.91 -7.90 25.71
CA GLN A 330 18.45 -7.83 25.74
C GLN A 330 17.99 -7.07 27.00
N SER A 331 17.11 -6.09 26.80
CA SER A 331 16.44 -5.43 27.91
C SER A 331 15.53 -6.43 28.66
N SER A 332 15.50 -6.36 30.00
CA SER A 332 14.70 -7.25 30.86
C SER A 332 13.18 -7.08 30.72
N SER A 333 12.71 -6.26 29.76
CA SER A 333 11.35 -5.77 29.65
C SER A 333 10.60 -6.30 28.43
N ASN A 334 10.67 -7.60 28.17
CA ASN A 334 9.70 -8.31 27.30
C ASN A 334 9.02 -9.52 27.99
N GLY A 335 9.22 -9.68 29.30
CA GLY A 335 8.47 -10.64 30.12
C GLY A 335 7.15 -10.05 30.60
N GLY A 336 6.16 -9.92 29.71
CA GLY A 336 4.78 -9.76 30.13
C GLY A 336 4.34 -11.02 30.87
N ALA A 337 4.51 -11.04 32.19
CA ALA A 337 4.07 -12.11 33.06
C ALA A 337 2.54 -12.24 32.94
N LEU A 338 2.08 -13.21 32.16
CA LEU A 338 0.77 -13.80 32.37
C LEU A 338 0.85 -14.61 33.66
N GLN A 339 0.49 -13.96 34.77
CA GLN A 339 0.25 -14.61 36.03
C GLN A 339 -1.06 -15.41 35.89
N SER A 340 -0.96 -16.66 35.45
CA SER A 340 -2.03 -17.65 35.65
C SER A 340 -1.79 -18.30 37.00
N ASP A 341 -2.59 -17.88 37.97
CA ASP A 341 -2.69 -18.48 39.29
C ASP A 341 -3.30 -19.88 39.22
N THR A 342 -2.89 -20.73 40.17
CA THR A 342 -3.37 -22.07 40.56
C THR A 342 -2.92 -23.31 39.78
N GLY A 343 -2.19 -24.20 40.49
CA GLY A 343 -2.18 -25.65 40.23
C GLY A 343 -0.83 -26.36 40.42
N GLU A 344 -0.64 -26.98 41.59
CA GLU A 344 0.51 -27.81 41.97
C GLU A 344 0.86 -28.93 40.96
N GLY A 345 2.16 -29.21 40.74
CA GLY A 345 2.57 -30.51 40.19
C GLY A 345 3.95 -30.59 39.52
N ARG A 346 4.95 -31.00 40.32
CA ARG A 346 6.16 -31.78 39.95
C ARG A 346 7.21 -31.15 39.03
N ALA A 347 8.41 -31.02 39.60
CA ALA A 347 9.67 -30.79 38.91
C ALA A 347 9.96 -31.87 37.86
N ILE A 348 10.26 -31.43 36.64
CA ILE A 348 11.02 -32.19 35.64
C ILE A 348 12.12 -31.24 35.14
N ASP A 349 13.37 -31.57 35.49
CA ASP A 349 14.56 -31.05 34.81
C ASP A 349 14.48 -31.45 33.33
N GLY A 350 14.37 -30.46 32.45
CA GLY A 350 14.20 -30.65 31.01
C GLY A 350 14.88 -29.53 30.22
N ILE A 351 16.01 -29.90 29.62
CA ILE A 351 16.70 -29.37 28.43
C ILE A 351 16.07 -28.09 27.82
N GLY A 352 16.88 -27.03 27.79
CA GLY A 352 16.56 -25.69 27.30
C GLY A 352 15.75 -25.66 26.01
N GLY A 353 14.61 -24.98 26.09
CA GLY A 353 13.69 -24.78 24.98
C GLY A 353 14.33 -23.96 23.86
N PHE A 354 14.31 -24.54 22.66
CA PHE A 354 14.53 -23.84 21.40
C PHE A 354 13.35 -22.89 21.12
N GLY A 355 13.41 -21.69 21.72
CA GLY A 355 12.65 -20.52 21.26
C GLY A 355 13.50 -19.76 20.25
N GLY A 356 12.98 -19.54 19.04
CA GLY A 356 13.68 -18.86 17.95
C GLY A 356 13.97 -17.38 18.25
N GLY A 357 15.02 -17.12 19.02
CA GLY A 357 15.54 -15.79 19.33
C GLY A 357 16.74 -15.43 18.44
N ALA A 358 16.94 -14.14 18.21
CA ALA A 358 18.13 -13.63 17.56
C ALA A 358 19.37 -13.84 18.45
N THR A 359 20.50 -14.17 17.82
CA THR A 359 21.80 -14.32 18.45
C THR A 359 22.73 -13.22 17.96
N LEU A 360 23.31 -12.47 18.90
CA LEU A 360 24.33 -11.48 18.61
C LEU A 360 25.71 -12.16 18.61
N TYR A 361 26.49 -11.96 17.56
CA TYR A 361 27.88 -12.41 17.43
C TYR A 361 28.81 -11.21 17.37
N VAL A 362 30.00 -11.35 17.95
CA VAL A 362 31.14 -10.45 17.74
C VAL A 362 32.26 -11.20 17.01
N VAL A 363 32.81 -10.59 15.97
CA VAL A 363 33.98 -11.11 15.24
C VAL A 363 35.13 -10.13 15.45
N ASP A 364 36.17 -10.57 16.17
CA ASP A 364 37.37 -9.78 16.42
C ASP A 364 38.42 -10.09 15.34
N GLY A 365 38.83 -9.07 14.58
CA GLY A 365 40.02 -9.05 13.72
C GLY A 365 40.41 -10.40 13.08
N VAL A 366 39.83 -10.72 11.93
CA VAL A 366 40.21 -11.93 11.18
C VAL A 366 41.59 -11.72 10.58
N SER A 367 42.59 -12.48 11.03
CA SER A 367 43.89 -12.54 10.34
C SER A 367 43.65 -13.03 8.92
N ALA A 368 44.08 -12.25 7.93
CA ALA A 368 43.96 -12.55 6.50
C ALA A 368 44.64 -13.87 6.12
#